data_AF-A0A847GIS1-F1
#
_entry.id   AF-A0A847GIS1-F1
#
_cell.length_a   1.000
_cell.length_b   1.000
_cell.length_c   1.000
_cell.angle_alpha   90.00
_cell.angle_beta   90.00
_cell.angle_gamma   90.00
#
_symmetry.space_group_name_H-M   'P 1'
#
loop_
_entity.id
_entity.type
_entity.pdbx_description
1 polymer ?
#
loop_
_entity_poly.entity_id
_entity_poly.type
_entity_poly.pdbx_seq_one_letter_code
_entity_poly.pdbx_strand_id
1 'polypeptide(L)'
;MKQLLVGLVTLAMILVAMPAMAQHTPVEECGATPALPFTPIPTVSVTLFTGTPPSPVGDFFKVQPTAWPAAGGYDFCGILDTIFCSLGPLSSLAPEVGDFAFLVQCLNADINGPLDLEADIPVTANGIPDGQYELGLLAAVLNNTGHPLHNAALTAFQGNFVEIQALVMEALFNAELKSDEKDIRALALGLLPHLPGALASVLAGFCALGDATTNAAMDGLLGLLGDLGINPPEGGISSITTGVPQLGPLGDADGDGFSNRREYNWFKSVYPGDPAAVIAAQLDSSQTPPLDQPDVVVRGGGKYEVGSRVELKAVFINTDGEGATFQWYKQGVEIPDATGSSLLFLNTLQSDEGWYYVVATLPDKATELVSAITFITLVPVGSLPVAGGLGLALLAGGCALAGAVGIRRRK
;
A
#
# COMPACT_ATOMS: atom_id res chain seq x y z
N MET A 1 49.47 -5.59 20.66
CA MET A 1 48.19 -6.32 20.80
C MET A 1 47.11 -5.55 21.57
N LYS A 2 47.40 -4.86 22.70
CA LYS A 2 46.37 -4.09 23.42
C LYS A 2 45.93 -2.77 22.77
N GLN A 3 46.73 -2.14 21.91
CA GLN A 3 46.33 -0.92 21.19
C GLN A 3 45.66 -1.17 19.82
N LEU A 4 45.81 -2.37 19.26
CA LEU A 4 45.11 -2.76 18.03
C LEU A 4 43.65 -3.19 18.31
N LEU A 5 43.39 -3.78 19.48
CA LEU A 5 42.03 -4.15 19.88
C LEU A 5 41.18 -2.93 20.28
N VAL A 6 41.77 -1.90 20.89
CA VAL A 6 41.04 -0.68 21.23
C VAL A 6 40.70 0.13 19.98
N GLY A 7 41.58 0.14 18.97
CA GLY A 7 41.34 0.80 17.68
C GLY A 7 40.26 0.12 16.81
N LEU A 8 40.21 -1.22 16.77
CA LEU A 8 39.15 -1.93 16.03
C LEU A 8 37.78 -1.86 16.72
N VAL A 9 37.75 -1.81 18.06
CA VAL A 9 36.50 -1.64 18.81
C VAL A 9 35.97 -0.21 18.67
N THR A 10 36.81 0.82 18.56
CA THR A 10 36.35 2.20 18.28
C THR A 10 35.97 2.46 16.83
N LEU A 11 36.51 1.70 15.86
CA LEU A 11 36.16 1.87 14.44
C LEU A 11 34.90 1.09 14.05
N ALA A 12 34.57 0.00 14.75
CA ALA A 12 33.29 -0.70 14.62
C ALA A 12 32.15 -0.07 15.48
N MET A 13 32.49 0.83 16.41
CA MET A 13 31.53 1.59 17.23
C MET A 13 31.08 2.92 16.59
N ILE A 14 31.57 3.22 15.38
CA ILE A 14 30.95 4.20 14.48
C ILE A 14 30.23 3.41 13.37
N LEU A 15 29.44 2.42 13.79
CA LEU A 15 28.10 2.30 13.23
C LEU A 15 27.51 3.70 13.36
N VAL A 16 27.31 4.36 12.23
CA VAL A 16 26.47 5.54 12.14
C VAL A 16 25.08 5.05 12.52
N ALA A 17 24.83 4.91 13.83
CA ALA A 17 23.51 5.00 14.38
C ALA A 17 23.08 6.43 14.08
N MET A 18 22.55 6.62 12.87
CA MET A 18 21.38 7.47 12.73
C MET A 18 20.50 7.06 13.92
N PRO A 19 20.08 7.99 14.79
CA PRO A 19 19.18 7.62 15.87
C PRO A 19 18.06 6.86 15.19
N ALA A 20 17.94 5.55 15.51
CA ALA A 20 16.88 4.73 14.95
C ALA A 20 15.62 5.54 15.21
N MET A 21 15.00 6.04 14.14
CA MET A 21 13.78 6.80 14.30
C MET A 21 12.85 5.84 15.02
N ALA A 22 12.30 6.29 16.15
CA ALA A 22 11.32 5.49 16.85
C ALA A 22 10.07 5.50 15.98
N GLN A 23 10.05 4.61 14.98
CA GLN A 23 8.92 4.40 14.11
C GLN A 23 7.75 3.96 15.00
N HIS A 24 6.61 4.62 14.82
CA HIS A 24 5.38 4.32 15.54
C HIS A 24 5.07 2.84 15.44
N THR A 25 4.83 2.21 16.59
CA THR A 25 4.38 0.83 16.66
C THR A 25 2.90 0.81 16.25
N PRO A 26 2.52 0.07 15.19
CA PRO A 26 1.13 0.00 14.76
C PRO A 26 0.17 -0.36 15.90
N VAL A 27 -0.95 0.34 15.98
CA VAL A 27 -2.01 0.14 16.94
C VAL A 27 -2.95 -0.94 16.42
N GLU A 28 -3.04 -2.10 17.07
CA GLU A 28 -3.97 -3.18 16.68
C GLU A 28 -5.43 -2.83 16.96
N GLU A 29 -5.71 -2.21 18.12
CA GLU A 29 -7.04 -1.77 18.54
C GLU A 29 -6.96 -0.40 19.24
N CYS A 30 -7.89 0.49 18.90
CA CYS A 30 -7.98 1.79 19.56
C CYS A 30 -8.58 1.65 20.96
N GLY A 31 -7.84 2.10 21.98
CA GLY A 31 -8.39 2.22 23.33
C GLY A 31 -9.58 3.20 23.39
N ALA A 32 -10.36 3.16 24.47
CA ALA A 32 -11.56 3.98 24.63
C ALA A 32 -11.31 5.51 24.55
N THR A 33 -10.10 5.96 24.88
CA THR A 33 -9.66 7.37 24.77
C THR A 33 -8.17 7.41 24.41
N PRO A 34 -7.79 7.22 23.13
CA PRO A 34 -6.39 7.26 22.74
C PRO A 34 -5.85 8.69 22.85
N ALA A 35 -4.58 8.83 23.23
CA ALA A 35 -3.90 10.12 23.23
C ALA A 35 -3.51 10.48 21.78
N LEU A 36 -4.42 11.15 21.08
CA LEU A 36 -4.22 11.60 19.70
C LEU A 36 -3.63 13.03 19.64
N PRO A 37 -2.87 13.37 18.58
CA PRO A 37 -2.40 12.46 17.53
C PRO A 37 -1.22 11.59 18.03
N PHE A 38 -1.00 10.42 17.44
CA PHE A 38 0.12 9.55 17.85
C PHE A 38 1.50 10.10 17.47
N THR A 39 1.53 11.02 16.50
CA THR A 39 2.74 11.65 15.97
C THR A 39 2.45 13.09 15.57
N PRO A 40 3.45 13.99 15.49
CA PRO A 40 3.24 15.34 14.99
C PRO A 40 2.58 15.35 13.60
N ILE A 41 1.50 16.12 13.46
CA ILE A 41 0.82 16.38 12.19
C ILE A 41 0.78 17.88 11.91
N PRO A 42 0.68 18.31 10.64
CA PRO A 42 0.50 19.72 10.32
C PRO A 42 -0.72 20.29 11.06
N THR A 43 -0.52 21.42 11.75
CA THR A 43 -1.59 22.06 12.52
C THR A 43 -2.44 22.92 11.60
N VAL A 44 -3.63 22.44 11.27
CA VAL A 44 -4.59 23.16 10.43
C VAL A 44 -5.50 24.01 11.31
N SER A 45 -5.52 25.32 11.07
CA SER A 45 -6.57 26.18 11.63
C SER A 45 -7.82 26.08 10.77
N VAL A 46 -8.72 25.16 11.13
CA VAL A 46 -10.00 25.00 10.43
C VAL A 46 -10.93 26.13 10.86
N THR A 47 -10.89 27.25 10.13
CA THR A 47 -11.89 28.31 10.29
C THR A 47 -13.05 28.00 9.36
N LEU A 48 -14.13 27.44 9.90
CA LEU A 48 -15.36 27.28 9.12
C LEU A 48 -15.93 28.65 8.78
N PHE A 49 -16.12 28.89 7.49
CA PHE A 49 -16.64 30.15 7.01
C PHE A 49 -18.15 30.21 7.24
N THR A 50 -18.64 31.26 7.90
CA THR A 50 -20.08 31.49 8.14
C THR A 50 -20.74 32.34 7.03
N GLY A 51 -20.18 32.34 5.81
CA GLY A 51 -20.65 33.15 4.67
C GLY A 51 -20.43 32.48 3.31
N THR A 52 -20.64 33.23 2.22
CA THR A 52 -20.36 32.75 0.85
C THR A 52 -18.86 32.91 0.56
N PRO A 53 -18.12 31.84 0.23
CA PRO A 53 -16.70 31.95 -0.11
C PRO A 53 -16.49 32.77 -1.39
N PRO A 54 -15.38 33.52 -1.50
CA PRO A 54 -15.02 34.17 -2.75
C PRO A 54 -14.73 33.14 -3.84
N SER A 55 -15.03 33.49 -5.09
CA SER A 55 -14.76 32.64 -6.26
C SER A 55 -13.35 32.92 -6.81
N PRO A 56 -12.58 31.89 -7.20
CA PRO A 56 -12.89 30.46 -7.12
C PRO A 56 -12.75 29.90 -5.69
N VAL A 57 -13.67 29.04 -5.30
CA VAL A 57 -13.80 28.51 -3.92
C VAL A 57 -12.58 27.67 -3.50
N GLY A 58 -11.97 26.93 -4.43
CA GLY A 58 -10.79 26.10 -4.14
C GLY A 58 -9.58 26.90 -3.63
N ASP A 59 -9.27 28.06 -4.22
CA ASP A 59 -8.13 28.89 -3.80
C ASP A 59 -8.32 29.50 -2.41
N PHE A 60 -9.57 29.67 -1.98
CA PHE A 60 -9.88 30.19 -0.65
C PHE A 60 -9.45 29.22 0.47
N PHE A 61 -9.54 27.91 0.23
CA PHE A 61 -9.21 26.89 1.22
C PHE A 61 -7.72 26.51 1.24
N LYS A 62 -6.89 27.07 0.34
CA LYS A 62 -5.43 26.90 0.33
C LYS A 62 -4.79 27.70 1.46
N VAL A 63 -4.87 27.17 2.67
CA VAL A 63 -4.32 27.79 3.89
C VAL A 63 -3.08 27.05 4.35
N GLN A 64 -2.01 27.79 4.62
CA GLN A 64 -0.78 27.22 5.17
C GLN A 64 -1.01 26.74 6.61
N PRO A 65 -0.55 25.53 6.98
CA PRO A 65 -0.49 25.09 8.37
C PRO A 65 0.26 26.09 9.25
N THR A 66 -0.19 26.26 10.49
CA THR A 66 0.46 27.15 11.46
C THR A 66 1.78 26.58 11.98
N ALA A 67 1.94 25.26 11.89
CA ALA A 67 3.16 24.54 12.17
C ALA A 67 3.23 23.27 11.32
N TRP A 68 4.45 22.97 10.84
CA TRP A 68 4.80 21.70 10.21
C TRP A 68 5.56 20.81 11.21
N PRO A 69 5.50 19.47 11.08
CA PRO A 69 6.42 18.59 11.77
C PRO A 69 7.87 19.00 11.50
N ALA A 70 8.71 19.00 12.53
CA ALA A 70 10.15 19.17 12.34
C ALA A 70 10.75 17.90 11.70
N ALA A 71 11.93 18.01 11.08
CA ALA A 71 12.68 16.84 10.66
C ALA A 71 12.92 15.91 11.86
N GLY A 72 12.61 14.62 11.67
CA GLY A 72 12.53 13.60 12.73
C GLY A 72 11.12 13.37 13.28
N GLY A 73 10.13 14.19 12.88
CA GLY A 73 8.74 14.11 13.34
C GLY A 73 7.74 13.60 12.31
N TYR A 74 8.16 13.32 11.08
CA TYR A 74 7.27 12.72 10.06
C TYR A 74 7.16 11.21 10.29
N ASP A 75 5.96 10.70 10.51
CA ASP A 75 5.71 9.27 10.70
C ASP A 75 4.33 8.89 10.15
N PHE A 76 4.28 8.38 8.92
CA PHE A 76 3.00 8.07 8.29
C PHE A 76 2.27 6.88 8.91
N CYS A 77 2.97 5.98 9.59
CA CYS A 77 2.32 4.92 10.34
C CYS A 77 1.53 5.50 11.52
N GLY A 78 2.14 6.40 12.29
CA GLY A 78 1.44 7.13 13.37
C GLY A 78 0.31 8.02 12.85
N ILE A 79 0.43 8.57 11.64
CA ILE A 79 -0.62 9.35 11.00
C ILE A 79 -1.81 8.46 10.59
N LEU A 80 -1.57 7.31 9.95
CA LEU A 80 -2.62 6.34 9.59
C LEU A 80 -3.35 5.83 10.83
N ASP A 81 -2.63 5.49 11.89
CA ASP A 81 -3.28 5.08 13.15
C ASP A 81 -4.03 6.23 13.82
N THR A 82 -3.58 7.47 13.62
CA THR A 82 -4.35 8.66 14.05
C THR A 82 -5.67 8.76 13.28
N ILE A 83 -5.70 8.43 11.99
CA ILE A 83 -6.94 8.34 11.19
C ILE A 83 -7.82 7.21 11.74
N PHE A 84 -7.29 5.99 11.82
CA PHE A 84 -7.98 4.81 12.33
C PHE A 84 -8.67 5.09 13.68
N CYS A 85 -7.93 5.63 14.66
CA CYS A 85 -8.49 5.93 15.98
C CYS A 85 -9.36 7.18 16.02
N SER A 86 -9.22 8.11 15.07
CA SER A 86 -10.17 9.22 14.93
C SER A 86 -11.51 8.76 14.36
N LEU A 87 -11.55 7.69 13.56
CA LEU A 87 -12.78 7.14 12.99
C LEU A 87 -13.56 6.26 13.99
N GLY A 88 -12.94 5.83 15.09
CA GLY A 88 -13.55 5.01 16.14
C GLY A 88 -14.94 5.50 16.60
N PRO A 89 -15.11 6.78 16.99
CA PRO A 89 -16.42 7.33 17.37
C PRO A 89 -17.50 7.21 16.28
N LEU A 90 -17.10 7.27 15.01
CA LEU A 90 -18.01 7.21 13.86
C LEU A 90 -18.44 5.79 13.50
N SER A 91 -17.66 4.77 13.84
CA SER A 91 -18.01 3.36 13.58
C SER A 91 -19.33 2.93 14.25
N SER A 92 -19.69 3.57 15.36
CA SER A 92 -20.98 3.38 16.05
C SER A 92 -22.18 4.00 15.32
N LEU A 93 -21.93 4.96 14.42
CA LEU A 93 -22.94 5.69 13.64
C LEU A 93 -23.14 5.06 12.25
N ALA A 94 -22.08 4.51 11.67
CA ALA A 94 -22.08 3.84 10.38
C ALA A 94 -21.07 2.67 10.41
N PRO A 95 -21.53 1.41 10.43
CA PRO A 95 -20.65 0.24 10.43
C PRO A 95 -19.63 0.23 9.28
N GLU A 96 -20.00 0.80 8.13
CA GLU A 96 -19.16 0.95 6.94
C GLU A 96 -17.91 1.81 7.20
N VAL A 97 -17.99 2.75 8.16
CA VAL A 97 -16.83 3.55 8.59
C VAL A 97 -15.84 2.69 9.36
N GLY A 98 -16.29 1.63 10.04
CA GLY A 98 -15.43 0.65 10.69
C GLY A 98 -14.58 -0.12 9.69
N ASP A 99 -15.20 -0.64 8.63
CA ASP A 99 -14.51 -1.38 7.57
C ASP A 99 -13.48 -0.50 6.85
N PHE A 100 -13.85 0.75 6.55
CA PHE A 100 -12.91 1.74 6.01
C PHE A 100 -11.78 2.07 6.98
N ALA A 101 -12.04 2.18 8.28
CA ALA A 101 -11.02 2.49 9.28
C ALA A 101 -9.94 1.40 9.34
N PHE A 102 -10.30 0.12 9.23
CA PHE A 102 -9.33 -0.98 9.16
C PHE A 102 -8.51 -0.96 7.88
N LEU A 103 -9.11 -0.53 6.77
CA LEU A 103 -8.41 -0.41 5.48
C LEU A 103 -7.31 0.66 5.53
N VAL A 104 -7.48 1.72 6.31
CA VAL A 104 -6.50 2.82 6.46
C VAL A 104 -5.69 2.75 7.76
N GLN A 105 -5.75 1.63 8.49
CA GLN A 105 -4.92 1.36 9.65
C GLN A 105 -3.47 1.11 9.22
N CYS A 106 -2.47 1.60 9.96
CA CYS A 106 -1.06 1.43 9.54
C CYS A 106 -0.68 -0.03 9.25
N LEU A 107 -1.22 -0.97 10.03
CA LEU A 107 -0.94 -2.40 9.89
C LEU A 107 -1.43 -2.98 8.55
N ASN A 108 -2.54 -2.49 8.01
CA ASN A 108 -3.25 -3.09 6.88
C ASN A 108 -3.27 -2.22 5.63
N ALA A 109 -2.92 -0.94 5.74
CA ALA A 109 -3.00 0.00 4.64
C ALA A 109 -2.12 -0.44 3.48
N ASP A 110 -2.77 -0.74 2.36
CA ASP A 110 -2.23 -1.02 1.03
C ASP A 110 -3.38 -0.70 0.05
N ILE A 111 -3.59 0.60 -0.18
CA ILE A 111 -4.78 1.16 -0.86
C ILE A 111 -4.45 1.90 -2.16
N ASN A 112 -3.18 1.98 -2.53
CA ASN A 112 -2.69 2.72 -3.69
C ASN A 112 -2.43 1.82 -4.92
N GLY A 113 -2.98 0.61 -4.94
CA GLY A 113 -2.94 -0.28 -6.10
C GLY A 113 -3.91 0.11 -7.22
N PRO A 114 -3.95 -0.69 -8.30
CA PRO A 114 -4.86 -0.46 -9.42
C PRO A 114 -6.33 -0.38 -8.98
N LEU A 115 -7.11 0.49 -9.60
CA LEU A 115 -8.53 0.59 -9.26
C LEU A 115 -9.32 -0.65 -9.71
N ASP A 116 -10.22 -1.12 -8.85
CA ASP A 116 -11.26 -2.10 -9.20
C ASP A 116 -12.63 -1.42 -9.16
N LEU A 117 -13.07 -0.94 -10.33
CA LEU A 117 -14.33 -0.19 -10.44
C LEU A 117 -15.58 -1.06 -10.21
N GLU A 118 -15.43 -2.38 -10.10
CA GLU A 118 -16.54 -3.30 -9.80
C GLU A 118 -16.66 -3.61 -8.29
N ALA A 119 -15.66 -3.23 -7.49
CA ALA A 119 -15.66 -3.41 -6.05
C ALA A 119 -16.44 -2.29 -5.32
N ASP A 120 -17.05 -2.63 -4.17
CA ASP A 120 -17.76 -1.65 -3.33
C ASP A 120 -16.85 -0.51 -2.84
N ILE A 121 -15.57 -0.84 -2.59
CA ILE A 121 -14.50 0.12 -2.35
C ILE A 121 -13.49 -0.06 -3.49
N PRO A 122 -13.35 0.91 -4.41
CA PRO A 122 -12.63 0.70 -5.66
C PRO A 122 -11.10 0.75 -5.54
N VAL A 123 -10.54 0.67 -4.32
CA VAL A 123 -9.10 0.62 -4.10
C VAL A 123 -8.62 -0.82 -3.90
N THR A 124 -7.43 -1.13 -4.41
CA THR A 124 -6.81 -2.45 -4.24
C THR A 124 -5.39 -2.33 -3.72
N ALA A 125 -4.84 -3.46 -3.28
CA ALA A 125 -3.47 -3.57 -2.81
C ALA A 125 -2.47 -3.72 -3.96
N ASN A 126 -1.32 -3.06 -3.84
CA ASN A 126 -0.17 -3.20 -4.74
C ASN A 126 0.91 -4.17 -4.19
N GLY A 127 0.77 -4.61 -2.94
CA GLY A 127 1.65 -5.57 -2.27
C GLY A 127 2.80 -4.95 -1.46
N ILE A 128 2.88 -3.62 -1.37
CA ILE A 128 3.76 -2.88 -0.47
C ILE A 128 2.87 -2.15 0.54
N PRO A 129 2.97 -2.41 1.86
CA PRO A 129 2.17 -1.69 2.83
C PRO A 129 2.51 -0.19 2.84
N ASP A 130 1.48 0.64 2.75
CA ASP A 130 1.59 2.09 2.57
C ASP A 130 2.30 2.75 3.74
N GLY A 131 1.83 2.46 4.96
CA GLY A 131 2.23 3.20 6.16
C GLY A 131 3.68 2.95 6.57
N GLN A 132 4.06 1.67 6.67
CA GLN A 132 5.37 1.29 7.19
C GLN A 132 6.47 1.27 6.15
N TYR A 133 6.15 1.22 4.84
CA TYR A 133 7.13 1.05 3.77
C TYR A 133 7.08 2.16 2.73
N GLU A 134 6.00 2.34 1.97
CA GLU A 134 5.99 3.36 0.90
C GLU A 134 6.07 4.79 1.45
N LEU A 135 5.12 5.16 2.29
CA LEU A 135 5.13 6.44 2.99
C LEU A 135 6.20 6.45 4.09
N GLY A 136 6.62 5.27 4.58
CA GLY A 136 7.76 5.13 5.48
C GLY A 136 9.09 5.58 4.86
N LEU A 137 9.33 5.20 3.59
CA LEU A 137 10.49 5.63 2.80
C LEU A 137 10.47 7.15 2.59
N LEU A 138 9.30 7.70 2.23
CA LEU A 138 9.10 9.16 2.15
C LEU A 138 9.40 9.83 3.50
N ALA A 139 8.89 9.31 4.62
CA ALA A 139 9.17 9.85 5.96
C ALA A 139 10.66 9.81 6.29
N ALA A 140 11.38 8.75 5.96
CA ALA A 140 12.83 8.67 6.18
C ALA A 140 13.58 9.78 5.43
N VAL A 141 13.19 10.08 4.20
CA VAL A 141 13.77 11.19 3.41
C VAL A 141 13.34 12.57 3.95
N LEU A 142 12.08 12.74 4.34
CA LEU A 142 11.59 13.98 4.98
C LEU A 142 12.30 14.26 6.30
N ASN A 143 12.65 13.22 7.06
CA ASN A 143 13.32 13.35 8.35
C ASN A 143 14.84 13.52 8.23
N ASN A 144 15.45 13.17 7.10
CA ASN A 144 16.88 13.28 6.88
C ASN A 144 17.25 14.52 6.06
N THR A 145 17.55 15.63 6.73
CA THR A 145 17.97 16.89 6.08
C THR A 145 19.25 16.78 5.24
N GLY A 146 20.04 15.72 5.42
CA GLY A 146 21.23 15.44 4.62
C GLY A 146 20.96 14.61 3.36
N HIS A 147 19.76 14.05 3.19
CA HIS A 147 19.42 13.23 2.04
C HIS A 147 19.27 14.10 0.77
N PRO A 148 19.80 13.69 -0.39
CA PRO A 148 19.70 14.48 -1.63
C PRO A 148 18.27 14.83 -2.05
N LEU A 149 17.31 13.92 -1.80
CA LEU A 149 15.90 14.11 -2.12
C LEU A 149 15.12 14.92 -1.07
N HIS A 150 15.72 15.26 0.08
CA HIS A 150 15.02 15.90 1.21
C HIS A 150 14.25 17.17 0.81
N ASN A 151 14.91 18.11 0.14
CA ASN A 151 14.30 19.39 -0.22
C ASN A 151 13.15 19.23 -1.23
N ALA A 152 13.32 18.32 -2.18
CA ALA A 152 12.29 18.00 -3.18
C ALA A 152 11.08 17.35 -2.50
N ALA A 153 11.32 16.34 -1.65
CA ALA A 153 10.28 15.66 -0.87
C ALA A 153 9.53 16.62 0.05
N LEU A 154 10.24 17.49 0.77
CA LEU A 154 9.64 18.46 1.69
C LEU A 154 8.77 19.47 0.95
N THR A 155 9.25 19.98 -0.18
CA THR A 155 8.50 20.94 -1.01
C THR A 155 7.27 20.29 -1.63
N ALA A 156 7.41 19.07 -2.19
CA ALA A 156 6.30 18.30 -2.72
C ALA A 156 5.25 18.01 -1.64
N PHE A 157 5.65 17.45 -0.50
CA PHE A 157 4.74 17.14 0.60
C PHE A 157 3.98 18.38 1.10
N GLN A 158 4.68 19.49 1.38
CA GLN A 158 4.04 20.70 1.90
C GLN A 158 3.12 21.37 0.88
N GLY A 159 3.51 21.41 -0.39
CA GLY A 159 2.65 21.91 -1.46
C GLY A 159 1.40 21.05 -1.65
N ASN A 160 1.59 19.75 -1.78
CA ASN A 160 0.50 18.77 -1.95
C ASN A 160 -0.47 18.82 -0.77
N PHE A 161 0.03 18.95 0.46
CA PHE A 161 -0.81 19.05 1.65
C PHE A 161 -1.79 20.22 1.56
N VAL A 162 -1.34 21.39 1.10
CA VAL A 162 -2.18 22.59 1.00
C VAL A 162 -3.26 22.41 -0.08
N GLU A 163 -2.90 21.80 -1.20
CA GLU A 163 -3.83 21.50 -2.30
C GLU A 163 -4.89 20.46 -1.87
N ILE A 164 -4.46 19.35 -1.27
CA ILE A 164 -5.35 18.30 -0.78
C ILE A 164 -6.24 18.82 0.34
N GLN A 165 -5.68 19.56 1.30
CA GLN A 165 -6.47 20.15 2.38
C GLN A 165 -7.56 21.07 1.82
N ALA A 166 -7.25 21.84 0.77
CA ALA A 166 -8.24 22.71 0.13
C ALA A 166 -9.40 21.89 -0.46
N LEU A 167 -9.10 20.80 -1.17
CA LEU A 167 -10.12 19.89 -1.71
C LEU A 167 -10.99 19.27 -0.61
N VAL A 168 -10.38 18.78 0.48
CA VAL A 168 -11.12 18.21 1.61
C VAL A 168 -12.02 19.25 2.28
N MET A 169 -11.54 20.48 2.43
CA MET A 169 -12.34 21.57 3.02
C MET A 169 -13.49 22.00 2.11
N GLU A 170 -13.26 22.05 0.79
CA GLU A 170 -14.32 22.30 -0.19
C GLU A 170 -15.38 21.19 -0.16
N ALA A 171 -14.97 19.92 -0.04
CA ALA A 171 -15.86 18.77 0.16
C ALA A 171 -16.79 18.98 1.36
N LEU A 172 -16.18 19.26 2.52
CA LEU A 172 -16.89 19.44 3.78
C LEU A 172 -17.79 20.66 3.75
N PHE A 173 -17.40 21.71 3.01
CA PHE A 173 -18.23 22.87 2.80
C PHE A 173 -19.47 22.51 1.95
N ASN A 174 -19.32 21.76 0.86
CA ASN A 174 -20.42 21.42 -0.04
C ASN A 174 -21.36 20.34 0.52
N ALA A 175 -20.89 19.50 1.45
CA ALA A 175 -21.67 18.41 2.06
C ALA A 175 -22.87 18.86 2.94
N GLU A 176 -23.06 20.18 3.18
CA GLU A 176 -24.17 20.76 3.96
C GLU A 176 -24.58 19.97 5.23
N LEU A 177 -23.62 19.54 6.07
CA LEU A 177 -23.91 18.73 7.25
C LEU A 177 -24.85 19.48 8.23
N LYS A 178 -26.09 19.01 8.35
CA LYS A 178 -27.15 19.62 9.17
C LYS A 178 -27.73 18.64 10.18
N SER A 179 -28.03 19.13 11.40
CA SER A 179 -28.88 18.47 12.39
C SER A 179 -29.93 19.48 12.87
N ASP A 180 -31.21 19.14 12.77
CA ASP A 180 -32.33 20.04 13.05
C ASP A 180 -32.17 21.42 12.36
N GLU A 181 -31.83 21.42 11.07
CA GLU A 181 -31.54 22.61 10.22
C GLU A 181 -30.32 23.43 10.64
N LYS A 182 -29.63 23.07 11.72
CA LYS A 182 -28.39 23.72 12.15
C LYS A 182 -27.20 23.10 11.47
N ASP A 183 -26.32 23.95 10.96
CA ASP A 183 -25.00 23.55 10.49
C ASP A 183 -24.19 22.94 11.65
N ILE A 184 -23.84 21.66 11.51
CA ILE A 184 -23.06 20.90 12.50
C ILE A 184 -21.60 20.69 12.10
N ARG A 185 -21.12 21.29 10.99
CA ARG A 185 -19.74 21.09 10.52
C ARG A 185 -18.71 21.46 11.60
N ALA A 186 -18.96 22.53 12.34
CA ALA A 186 -18.09 22.98 13.44
C ALA A 186 -18.06 21.99 14.60
N LEU A 187 -19.21 21.38 14.89
CA LEU A 187 -19.29 20.34 15.91
C LEU A 187 -18.58 19.07 15.44
N ALA A 188 -18.80 18.64 14.20
CA ALA A 188 -18.15 17.46 13.63
C ALA A 188 -16.61 17.60 13.61
N LEU A 189 -16.09 18.75 13.18
CA LEU A 189 -14.66 19.04 13.18
C LEU A 189 -14.09 19.21 14.59
N GLY A 190 -14.88 19.71 15.54
CA GLY A 190 -14.50 19.77 16.95
C GLY A 190 -14.43 18.38 17.62
N LEU A 191 -15.25 17.42 17.16
CA LEU A 191 -15.21 16.03 17.64
C LEU A 191 -14.06 15.22 17.03
N LEU A 192 -13.57 15.63 15.86
CA LEU A 192 -12.52 14.93 15.10
C LEU A 192 -11.35 15.87 14.75
N PRO A 193 -10.69 16.50 15.75
CA PRO A 193 -9.76 17.59 15.50
C PRO A 193 -8.49 17.18 14.73
N HIS A 194 -8.13 15.89 14.75
CA HIS A 194 -6.92 15.38 14.10
C HIS A 194 -7.18 14.76 12.72
N LEU A 195 -8.43 14.38 12.43
CA LEU A 195 -8.76 13.63 11.22
C LEU A 195 -8.45 14.40 9.92
N PRO A 196 -8.82 15.69 9.76
CA PRO A 196 -8.55 16.41 8.51
C PRO A 196 -7.05 16.54 8.22
N GLY A 197 -6.26 16.89 9.24
CA GLY A 197 -4.80 17.04 9.10
C GLY A 197 -4.11 15.71 8.84
N ALA A 198 -4.57 14.63 9.48
CA ALA A 198 -4.01 13.30 9.26
C ALA A 198 -4.34 12.78 7.85
N LEU A 199 -5.59 12.89 7.41
CA LEU A 199 -6.01 12.48 6.07
C LEU A 199 -5.27 13.26 4.97
N ALA A 200 -5.22 14.60 5.09
CA ALA A 200 -4.49 15.43 4.14
C ALA A 200 -3.00 15.10 4.11
N SER A 201 -2.40 14.71 5.24
CA SER A 201 -1.00 14.28 5.28
C SER A 201 -0.78 13.00 4.48
N VAL A 202 -1.57 11.95 4.72
CA VAL A 202 -1.44 10.67 3.99
C VAL A 202 -1.61 10.87 2.49
N LEU A 203 -2.67 11.56 2.07
CA LEU A 203 -2.95 11.83 0.66
C LEU A 203 -1.86 12.70 0.00
N ALA A 204 -1.33 13.69 0.71
CA ALA A 204 -0.20 14.48 0.22
C ALA A 204 1.09 13.64 0.08
N GLY A 205 1.29 12.68 0.99
CA GLY A 205 2.37 11.70 0.93
C GLY A 205 2.26 10.82 -0.31
N PHE A 206 1.07 10.27 -0.59
CA PHE A 206 0.81 9.50 -1.81
C PHE A 206 1.12 10.31 -3.08
N CYS A 207 0.63 11.54 -3.17
CA CYS A 207 0.92 12.41 -4.31
C CYS A 207 2.42 12.72 -4.44
N ALA A 208 3.14 12.78 -3.31
CA ALA A 208 4.58 13.03 -3.29
C ALA A 208 5.41 11.82 -3.76
N LEU A 209 4.90 10.59 -3.68
CA LEU A 209 5.55 9.41 -4.27
C LEU A 209 5.67 9.53 -5.80
N GLY A 210 4.71 10.20 -6.43
CA GLY A 210 4.79 10.60 -7.83
C GLY A 210 4.69 9.44 -8.83
N ASP A 211 4.04 8.34 -8.48
CA ASP A 211 3.78 7.22 -9.38
C ASP A 211 2.37 7.26 -9.99
N ALA A 212 2.23 6.71 -11.18
CA ALA A 212 0.99 6.80 -11.97
C ALA A 212 -0.17 5.99 -11.37
N THR A 213 0.12 4.82 -10.78
CA THR A 213 -0.91 3.95 -10.19
C THR A 213 -1.52 4.59 -8.96
N THR A 214 -0.71 5.12 -8.04
CA THR A 214 -1.17 5.88 -6.87
C THR A 214 -1.97 7.10 -7.31
N ASN A 215 -1.51 7.86 -8.31
CA ASN A 215 -2.25 9.03 -8.81
C ASN A 215 -3.62 8.64 -9.41
N ALA A 216 -3.69 7.54 -10.17
CA ALA A 216 -4.96 7.03 -10.69
C ALA A 216 -5.90 6.58 -9.55
N ALA A 217 -5.37 5.94 -8.50
CA ALA A 217 -6.16 5.58 -7.32
C ALA A 217 -6.72 6.82 -6.61
N MET A 218 -5.91 7.87 -6.48
CA MET A 218 -6.34 9.17 -5.93
C MET A 218 -7.40 9.84 -6.81
N ASP A 219 -7.28 9.78 -8.14
CA ASP A 219 -8.31 10.28 -9.07
C ASP A 219 -9.64 9.55 -8.91
N GLY A 220 -9.60 8.23 -8.69
CA GLY A 220 -10.79 7.45 -8.33
C GLY A 220 -11.44 7.94 -7.04
N LEU A 221 -10.64 8.21 -6.01
CA LEU A 221 -11.13 8.75 -4.73
C LEU A 221 -11.72 10.17 -4.90
N LEU A 222 -11.10 11.04 -5.70
CA LEU A 222 -11.66 12.35 -6.03
C LEU A 222 -12.98 12.24 -6.82
N GLY A 223 -13.10 11.22 -7.68
CA GLY A 223 -14.34 10.90 -8.38
C GLY A 223 -15.50 10.61 -7.43
N LEU A 224 -15.26 9.80 -6.38
CA LEU A 224 -16.25 9.55 -5.32
C LEU A 224 -16.65 10.83 -4.58
N LEU A 225 -15.72 11.75 -4.39
CA LEU A 225 -16.01 13.05 -3.78
C LEU A 225 -16.78 14.00 -4.72
N GLY A 226 -16.78 13.72 -6.04
CA GLY A 226 -17.62 14.43 -7.00
C GLY A 226 -19.11 14.36 -6.67
N ASP A 227 -19.56 13.22 -6.12
CA ASP A 227 -20.95 13.04 -5.67
C ASP A 227 -21.30 13.92 -4.46
N LEU A 228 -20.30 14.40 -3.72
CA LEU A 228 -20.44 15.37 -2.63
C LEU A 228 -20.39 16.82 -3.10
N GLY A 229 -20.45 17.05 -4.42
CA GLY A 229 -20.48 18.39 -5.02
C GLY A 229 -19.11 19.04 -5.16
N ILE A 230 -18.02 18.28 -5.15
CA ILE A 230 -16.71 18.78 -5.55
C ILE A 230 -16.59 18.70 -7.07
N ASN A 231 -15.93 19.68 -7.70
CA ASN A 231 -15.44 19.52 -9.07
C ASN A 231 -14.00 18.97 -8.99
N PRO A 232 -13.76 17.71 -9.38
CA PRO A 232 -12.40 17.18 -9.46
C PRO A 232 -11.51 18.10 -10.32
N PRO A 233 -10.23 18.26 -9.98
CA PRO A 233 -9.31 19.05 -10.78
C PRO A 233 -9.26 18.58 -12.23
N GLU A 234 -9.28 19.51 -13.17
CA GLU A 234 -9.07 19.17 -14.58
C GLU A 234 -7.68 18.55 -14.75
N GLY A 235 -7.60 17.36 -15.35
CA GLY A 235 -6.36 16.59 -15.46
C GLY A 235 -6.00 15.72 -14.25
N GLY A 236 -6.90 15.59 -13.27
CA GLY A 236 -6.70 14.73 -12.09
C GLY A 236 -5.78 15.34 -11.04
N ILE A 237 -5.46 14.58 -10.00
CA ILE A 237 -4.68 15.02 -8.85
C ILE A 237 -3.27 15.45 -9.26
N SER A 238 -2.70 14.81 -10.28
CA SER A 238 -1.37 15.11 -10.80
C SER A 238 -1.26 16.49 -11.44
N SER A 239 -2.39 17.14 -11.79
CA SER A 239 -2.39 18.49 -12.36
C SER A 239 -2.19 19.60 -11.31
N ILE A 240 -2.46 19.29 -10.04
CA ILE A 240 -2.36 20.24 -8.91
C ILE A 240 -1.30 19.84 -7.89
N THR A 241 -0.76 18.62 -7.97
CA THR A 241 0.27 18.13 -7.04
C THR A 241 1.62 17.95 -7.73
N THR A 242 2.66 17.84 -6.92
CA THR A 242 4.04 17.59 -7.35
C THR A 242 4.51 16.25 -6.79
N GLY A 243 5.01 15.37 -7.66
CA GLY A 243 5.61 14.10 -7.27
C GLY A 243 7.14 14.17 -7.22
N VAL A 244 7.75 13.26 -6.46
CA VAL A 244 9.18 12.95 -6.46
C VAL A 244 9.31 11.48 -6.90
N PRO A 245 9.31 11.19 -8.21
CA PRO A 245 9.17 9.81 -8.72
C PRO A 245 10.22 8.83 -8.22
N GLN A 246 11.41 9.31 -7.79
CA GLN A 246 12.45 8.50 -7.15
C GLN A 246 11.98 7.83 -5.85
N LEU A 247 10.96 8.37 -5.18
CA LEU A 247 10.41 7.83 -3.93
C LEU A 247 9.24 6.88 -4.15
N GLY A 248 8.65 6.85 -5.36
CA GLY A 248 7.58 5.91 -5.68
C GLY A 248 8.08 4.46 -5.81
N PRO A 249 7.19 3.47 -5.88
CA PRO A 249 7.56 2.05 -5.92
C PRO A 249 8.54 1.66 -7.04
N LEU A 250 8.41 2.29 -8.20
CA LEU A 250 9.28 2.04 -9.35
C LEU A 250 10.42 3.04 -9.48
N GLY A 251 10.49 4.01 -8.55
CA GLY A 251 11.62 4.92 -8.40
C GLY A 251 12.84 4.24 -7.78
N ASP A 252 13.95 4.97 -7.77
CA ASP A 252 15.24 4.57 -7.24
C ASP A 252 15.68 5.68 -6.26
N ALA A 253 15.45 5.47 -4.96
CA ALA A 253 15.58 6.51 -3.95
C ALA A 253 17.05 6.80 -3.59
N ASP A 254 17.93 5.81 -3.70
CA ASP A 254 19.33 5.89 -3.31
C ASP A 254 20.31 5.95 -4.50
N GLY A 255 19.82 5.69 -5.71
CA GLY A 255 20.55 5.81 -6.97
C GLY A 255 21.42 4.59 -7.31
N ASP A 256 21.13 3.42 -6.74
CA ASP A 256 21.90 2.20 -6.97
C ASP A 256 21.49 1.44 -8.26
N GLY A 257 20.39 1.87 -8.90
CA GLY A 257 19.84 1.29 -10.12
C GLY A 257 18.76 0.22 -9.91
N PHE A 258 18.37 -0.07 -8.67
CA PHE A 258 17.25 -0.95 -8.33
C PHE A 258 16.04 -0.13 -7.90
N SER A 259 14.84 -0.62 -8.21
CA SER A 259 13.62 0.06 -7.80
C SER A 259 13.33 -0.16 -6.32
N ASN A 260 12.72 0.82 -5.67
CA ASN A 260 12.28 0.75 -4.27
C ASN A 260 11.43 -0.52 -4.02
N ARG A 261 10.58 -0.92 -4.97
CA ARG A 261 9.79 -2.17 -4.91
C ARG A 261 10.66 -3.42 -4.90
N ARG A 262 11.69 -3.48 -5.75
CA ARG A 262 12.61 -4.61 -5.82
C ARG A 262 13.40 -4.73 -4.53
N GLU A 263 13.89 -3.62 -4.02
CA GLU A 263 14.58 -3.56 -2.75
C GLU A 263 13.69 -3.95 -1.57
N TYR A 264 12.48 -3.40 -1.47
CA TYR A 264 11.49 -3.80 -0.47
C TYR A 264 11.23 -5.31 -0.50
N ASN A 265 10.99 -5.87 -1.68
CA ASN A 265 10.70 -7.30 -1.84
C ASN A 265 11.85 -8.19 -1.38
N TRP A 266 13.09 -7.73 -1.55
CA TRP A 266 14.27 -8.41 -1.07
C TRP A 266 14.48 -8.20 0.43
N PHE A 267 14.61 -6.95 0.88
CA PHE A 267 15.00 -6.61 2.24
C PHE A 267 13.95 -6.98 3.28
N LYS A 268 12.66 -7.04 2.95
CA LYS A 268 11.64 -7.58 3.88
C LYS A 268 11.88 -9.04 4.26
N SER A 269 12.57 -9.80 3.41
CA SER A 269 12.98 -11.17 3.71
C SER A 269 14.28 -11.24 4.51
N VAL A 270 15.15 -10.23 4.36
CA VAL A 270 16.42 -10.09 5.11
C VAL A 270 16.17 -9.60 6.54
N TYR A 271 15.24 -8.66 6.71
CA TYR A 271 14.86 -8.02 7.96
C TYR A 271 13.37 -8.28 8.28
N PRO A 272 12.98 -9.52 8.58
CA PRO A 272 11.57 -9.88 8.76
C PRO A 272 10.97 -9.18 9.99
N GLY A 273 9.92 -8.40 9.76
CA GLY A 273 9.21 -7.66 10.80
C GLY A 273 9.93 -6.41 11.31
N ASP A 274 10.93 -5.92 10.58
CA ASP A 274 11.66 -4.69 10.92
C ASP A 274 11.61 -3.67 9.75
N PRO A 275 10.50 -2.92 9.62
CA PRO A 275 10.34 -1.94 8.54
C PRO A 275 11.42 -0.85 8.54
N ALA A 276 11.91 -0.45 9.71
CA ALA A 276 12.96 0.56 9.83
C ALA A 276 14.28 0.06 9.22
N ALA A 277 14.65 -1.21 9.47
CA ALA A 277 15.82 -1.81 8.84
C ALA A 277 15.64 -2.00 7.32
N VAL A 278 14.43 -2.34 6.87
CA VAL A 278 14.11 -2.41 5.43
C VAL A 278 14.31 -1.06 4.76
N ILE A 279 13.69 0.00 5.28
CA ILE A 279 13.82 1.36 4.72
C ILE A 279 15.27 1.85 4.78
N ALA A 280 15.99 1.56 5.87
CA ALA A 280 17.39 1.94 5.98
C ALA A 280 18.26 1.27 4.90
N ALA A 281 17.95 0.02 4.52
CA ALA A 281 18.63 -0.68 3.44
C ALA A 281 18.26 -0.10 2.07
N GLN A 282 16.99 0.27 1.83
CA GLN A 282 16.53 0.94 0.60
C GLN A 282 17.12 2.35 0.38
N LEU A 283 17.75 2.93 1.40
CA LEU A 283 18.40 4.24 1.34
C LEU A 283 19.93 4.13 1.41
N ASP A 284 20.46 2.92 1.30
CA ASP A 284 21.89 2.61 1.38
C ASP A 284 22.36 1.93 0.10
N SER A 285 22.83 2.74 -0.85
CA SER A 285 23.36 2.29 -2.16
C SER A 285 24.50 1.26 -2.13
N SER A 286 25.02 0.92 -0.94
CA SER A 286 25.96 -0.18 -0.76
C SER A 286 25.31 -1.54 -0.53
N GLN A 287 24.01 -1.56 -0.23
CA GLN A 287 23.18 -2.75 -0.06
C GLN A 287 22.26 -2.87 -1.27
N THR A 288 22.46 -3.90 -2.11
CA THR A 288 21.63 -4.10 -3.29
C THR A 288 20.99 -5.50 -3.28
N PRO A 289 19.80 -5.69 -3.90
CA PRO A 289 19.27 -7.01 -4.17
C PRO A 289 20.15 -7.82 -5.15
N PRO A 290 20.01 -9.16 -5.19
CA PRO A 290 20.64 -9.98 -6.21
C PRO A 290 20.15 -9.62 -7.62
N LEU A 291 21.09 -9.55 -8.58
CA LEU A 291 20.80 -9.21 -9.98
C LEU A 291 19.90 -10.25 -10.68
N ASP A 292 19.92 -11.50 -10.22
CA ASP A 292 19.25 -12.65 -10.83
C ASP A 292 17.83 -12.91 -10.32
N GLN A 293 17.26 -12.02 -9.51
CA GLN A 293 15.85 -12.13 -9.13
C GLN A 293 14.93 -11.90 -10.33
N PRO A 294 13.91 -12.76 -10.54
CA PRO A 294 12.96 -12.60 -11.62
C PRO A 294 11.95 -11.49 -11.31
N ASP A 295 11.78 -10.56 -12.24
CA ASP A 295 10.78 -9.48 -12.13
C ASP A 295 9.35 -9.93 -12.48
N VAL A 296 9.23 -11.08 -13.16
CA VAL A 296 7.96 -11.74 -13.50
C VAL A 296 7.98 -13.20 -13.04
N VAL A 297 6.87 -13.67 -12.47
CA VAL A 297 6.70 -15.06 -12.04
C VAL A 297 5.41 -15.63 -12.59
N VAL A 298 5.34 -16.97 -12.68
CA VAL A 298 4.09 -17.65 -13.05
C VAL A 298 3.40 -18.24 -11.83
N ARG A 299 2.16 -17.84 -11.59
CA ARG A 299 1.26 -18.43 -10.59
C ARG A 299 0.36 -19.48 -11.25
N GLY A 300 -0.17 -20.42 -10.46
CA GLY A 300 -1.10 -21.45 -10.94
C GLY A 300 -0.46 -22.76 -11.42
N GLY A 301 0.85 -22.92 -11.24
CA GLY A 301 1.50 -24.23 -11.37
C GLY A 301 1.18 -25.12 -10.17
N GLY A 302 1.36 -26.43 -10.34
CA GLY A 302 1.11 -27.41 -9.30
C GLY A 302 0.69 -28.77 -9.83
N LYS A 303 0.07 -29.56 -8.96
CA LYS A 303 -0.40 -30.91 -9.25
C LYS A 303 -1.92 -30.89 -9.40
N TYR A 304 -2.41 -31.38 -10.54
CA TYR A 304 -3.83 -31.37 -10.91
C TYR A 304 -4.28 -32.74 -11.40
N GLU A 305 -5.58 -33.00 -11.39
CA GLU A 305 -6.14 -34.16 -12.07
C GLU A 305 -6.39 -33.84 -13.55
N VAL A 306 -6.18 -34.81 -14.44
CA VAL A 306 -6.66 -34.73 -15.83
C VAL A 306 -8.15 -34.38 -15.82
N GLY A 307 -8.59 -33.44 -16.65
CA GLY A 307 -9.96 -32.91 -16.57
C GLY A 307 -10.06 -31.54 -15.92
N SER A 308 -9.07 -31.15 -15.11
CA SER A 308 -9.14 -29.91 -14.32
C SER A 308 -9.07 -28.67 -15.19
N ARG A 309 -9.77 -27.61 -14.75
CA ARG A 309 -9.52 -26.25 -15.20
C ARG A 309 -8.28 -25.70 -14.49
N VAL A 310 -7.26 -25.31 -15.25
CA VAL A 310 -6.01 -24.75 -14.72
C VAL A 310 -5.74 -23.42 -15.42
N GLU A 311 -5.28 -22.41 -14.69
CA GLU A 311 -4.89 -21.12 -15.24
C GLU A 311 -3.50 -20.77 -14.73
N LEU A 312 -2.53 -20.64 -15.65
CA LEU A 312 -1.24 -20.05 -15.34
C LEU A 312 -1.34 -18.54 -15.53
N LYS A 313 -0.87 -17.74 -14.57
CA LYS A 313 -0.90 -16.28 -14.64
C LYS A 313 0.51 -15.71 -14.54
N ALA A 314 0.88 -14.85 -15.46
CA ALA A 314 2.05 -13.99 -15.35
C ALA A 314 1.78 -12.92 -14.27
N VAL A 315 2.68 -12.78 -13.32
CA VAL A 315 2.58 -11.80 -12.22
C VAL A 315 3.90 -11.06 -12.11
N PHE A 316 3.87 -9.74 -12.26
CA PHE A 316 5.02 -8.89 -12.03
C PHE A 316 5.21 -8.68 -10.53
N ILE A 317 6.46 -8.73 -10.08
CA ILE A 317 6.82 -8.65 -8.66
C ILE A 317 7.55 -7.34 -8.35
N ASN A 318 8.45 -6.92 -9.25
CA ASN A 318 9.33 -5.76 -9.07
C ASN A 318 9.04 -4.60 -10.04
N THR A 319 8.04 -4.77 -10.89
CA THR A 319 7.54 -3.79 -11.87
C THR A 319 6.01 -3.87 -11.92
N ASP A 320 5.34 -2.87 -12.50
CA ASP A 320 3.89 -2.91 -12.73
C ASP A 320 3.53 -3.74 -13.97
N GLY A 321 4.48 -3.90 -14.90
CA GLY A 321 4.27 -4.58 -16.18
C GLY A 321 3.22 -3.90 -17.05
N GLU A 322 2.99 -2.59 -16.86
CA GLU A 322 1.97 -1.86 -17.59
C GLU A 322 2.25 -1.93 -19.11
N GLY A 323 1.22 -2.27 -19.89
CA GLY A 323 1.32 -2.39 -21.34
C GLY A 323 2.21 -3.55 -21.84
N ALA A 324 2.64 -4.46 -20.97
CA ALA A 324 3.45 -5.59 -21.38
C ALA A 324 2.71 -6.55 -22.32
N THR A 325 3.43 -7.09 -23.31
CA THR A 325 2.96 -8.19 -24.17
C THR A 325 3.59 -9.50 -23.73
N PHE A 326 2.88 -10.62 -23.89
CA PHE A 326 3.32 -11.92 -23.39
C PHE A 326 3.54 -12.90 -24.53
N GLN A 327 4.44 -13.86 -24.29
CA GLN A 327 4.57 -15.06 -25.09
C GLN A 327 4.85 -16.25 -24.16
N TRP A 328 3.98 -17.27 -24.19
CA TRP A 328 4.13 -18.47 -23.37
C TRP A 328 4.94 -19.55 -24.08
N TYR A 329 5.72 -20.29 -23.28
CA TYR A 329 6.54 -21.40 -23.71
C TYR A 329 6.27 -22.63 -22.86
N LYS A 330 6.33 -23.80 -23.50
CA LYS A 330 6.27 -25.10 -22.87
C LYS A 330 7.48 -25.91 -23.26
N GLN A 331 8.22 -26.40 -22.28
CA GLN A 331 9.39 -27.24 -22.53
C GLN A 331 10.40 -26.62 -23.51
N GLY A 332 10.52 -25.28 -23.51
CA GLY A 332 11.39 -24.51 -24.39
C GLY A 332 10.83 -24.24 -25.79
N VAL A 333 9.60 -24.69 -26.08
CA VAL A 333 8.92 -24.46 -27.37
C VAL A 333 7.82 -23.43 -27.18
N GLU A 334 7.75 -22.46 -28.08
CA GLU A 334 6.70 -21.45 -28.12
C GLU A 334 5.32 -22.11 -28.26
N ILE A 335 4.35 -21.66 -27.46
CA ILE A 335 2.96 -22.03 -27.62
C ILE A 335 2.32 -21.01 -28.57
N PRO A 336 1.93 -21.38 -29.80
CA PRO A 336 1.38 -20.43 -30.76
C PRO A 336 0.16 -19.70 -30.19
N ASP A 337 0.06 -18.40 -30.49
CA ASP A 337 -1.05 -17.51 -30.12
C ASP A 337 -1.28 -17.30 -28.61
N ALA A 338 -0.49 -17.93 -27.74
CA ALA A 338 -0.55 -17.75 -26.30
C ALA A 338 0.10 -16.42 -25.89
N THR A 339 -0.63 -15.32 -26.10
CA THR A 339 -0.16 -13.94 -25.92
C THR A 339 -0.82 -13.18 -24.77
N GLY A 340 -1.77 -13.82 -24.08
CA GLY A 340 -2.42 -13.25 -22.90
C GLY A 340 -1.53 -13.27 -21.67
N SER A 341 -1.84 -12.42 -20.69
CA SER A 341 -1.24 -12.45 -19.34
C SER A 341 -1.56 -13.74 -18.58
N SER A 342 -2.54 -14.52 -19.05
CA SER A 342 -2.83 -15.87 -18.56
C SER A 342 -2.89 -16.91 -19.68
N LEU A 343 -2.51 -18.14 -19.31
CA LEU A 343 -2.65 -19.34 -20.13
C LEU A 343 -3.69 -20.26 -19.48
N LEU A 344 -4.85 -20.36 -20.13
CA LEU A 344 -6.02 -21.07 -19.60
C LEU A 344 -6.19 -22.45 -20.24
N PHE A 345 -6.23 -23.47 -19.38
CA PHE A 345 -6.62 -24.83 -19.71
C PHE A 345 -8.03 -25.07 -19.16
N LEU A 346 -9.03 -25.19 -20.03
CA LEU A 346 -10.40 -25.49 -19.60
C LEU A 346 -10.58 -26.95 -19.16
N ASN A 347 -9.82 -27.85 -19.77
CA ASN A 347 -9.83 -29.28 -19.54
C ASN A 347 -8.42 -29.83 -19.81
N THR A 348 -7.64 -30.04 -18.76
CA THR A 348 -6.25 -30.51 -18.86
C THR A 348 -6.17 -31.95 -19.35
N LEU A 349 -5.31 -32.19 -20.34
CA LEU A 349 -4.98 -33.52 -20.88
C LEU A 349 -3.59 -33.93 -20.40
N GLN A 350 -3.28 -35.24 -20.35
CA GLN A 350 -1.93 -35.69 -19.96
C GLN A 350 -0.80 -35.06 -20.79
N SER A 351 -1.09 -34.70 -22.05
CA SER A 351 -0.15 -33.97 -22.91
C SER A 351 0.21 -32.59 -22.38
N ASP A 352 -0.60 -31.97 -21.52
CA ASP A 352 -0.41 -30.63 -20.93
C ASP A 352 0.58 -30.64 -19.75
N GLU A 353 1.00 -31.83 -19.29
CA GLU A 353 2.06 -31.94 -18.30
C GLU A 353 3.38 -31.35 -18.83
N GLY A 354 4.13 -30.69 -17.94
CA GLY A 354 5.45 -30.16 -18.26
C GLY A 354 5.74 -28.87 -17.52
N TRP A 355 6.87 -28.27 -17.91
CA TRP A 355 7.29 -26.98 -17.39
C TRP A 355 6.99 -25.86 -18.37
N TYR A 356 6.60 -24.73 -17.82
CA TYR A 356 6.14 -23.54 -18.53
C TYR A 356 6.89 -22.31 -18.03
N TYR A 357 7.07 -21.35 -18.91
CA TYR A 357 7.51 -20.00 -18.57
C TYR A 357 6.89 -19.01 -19.55
N VAL A 358 6.92 -17.73 -19.19
CA VAL A 358 6.44 -16.65 -20.02
C VAL A 358 7.57 -15.64 -20.23
N VAL A 359 7.65 -15.11 -21.44
CA VAL A 359 8.45 -13.92 -21.75
C VAL A 359 7.48 -12.74 -21.81
N ALA A 360 7.71 -11.73 -20.98
CA ALA A 360 6.98 -10.47 -20.99
C ALA A 360 7.87 -9.39 -21.60
N THR A 361 7.40 -8.73 -22.66
CA THR A 361 8.10 -7.62 -23.30
C THR A 361 7.43 -6.32 -22.88
N LEU A 362 8.19 -5.42 -22.25
CA LEU A 362 7.68 -4.11 -21.81
C LEU A 362 7.49 -3.16 -23.02
N PRO A 363 6.67 -2.09 -22.88
CA PRO A 363 6.39 -1.13 -23.97
C PRO A 363 7.61 -0.42 -24.55
N ASP A 364 8.73 -0.37 -23.81
CA ASP A 364 10.01 0.16 -24.29
C ASP A 364 10.65 -0.70 -25.39
N LYS A 365 10.11 -1.92 -25.60
CA LYS A 365 10.53 -2.94 -26.58
C LYS A 365 12.00 -3.34 -26.51
N ALA A 366 12.70 -2.94 -25.46
CA ALA A 366 14.09 -3.28 -25.20
C ALA A 366 14.22 -4.22 -24.01
N THR A 367 13.23 -4.19 -23.10
CA THR A 367 13.23 -4.99 -21.88
C THR A 367 12.38 -6.24 -22.06
N GLU A 368 13.04 -7.41 -22.10
CA GLU A 368 12.40 -8.71 -22.03
C GLU A 368 12.60 -9.31 -20.63
N LEU A 369 11.48 -9.61 -19.96
CA LEU A 369 11.45 -10.24 -18.66
C LEU A 369 11.06 -11.70 -18.82
N VAL A 370 11.98 -12.60 -18.48
CA VAL A 370 11.73 -14.05 -18.53
C VAL A 370 11.31 -14.53 -17.15
N SER A 371 10.19 -15.23 -17.06
CA SER A 371 9.72 -15.74 -15.79
C SER A 371 10.55 -16.90 -15.26
N ALA A 372 10.54 -17.08 -13.94
CA ALA A 372 10.90 -18.37 -13.36
C ALA A 372 10.04 -19.50 -13.94
N ILE A 373 10.61 -20.70 -14.03
CA ILE A 373 9.93 -21.89 -14.52
C ILE A 373 8.85 -22.33 -13.52
N THR A 374 7.66 -22.66 -14.03
CA THR A 374 6.59 -23.31 -13.27
C THR A 374 6.29 -24.69 -13.82
N PHE A 375 5.75 -25.59 -13.00
CA PHE A 375 5.41 -26.97 -13.40
C PHE A 375 3.92 -27.22 -13.31
N ILE A 376 3.37 -27.89 -14.32
CA ILE A 376 2.08 -28.59 -14.24
C ILE A 376 2.38 -30.08 -14.18
N THR A 377 1.89 -30.76 -13.15
CA THR A 377 1.93 -32.23 -13.00
C THR A 377 0.51 -32.77 -13.05
N LEU A 378 0.24 -33.75 -13.91
CA LEU A 378 -1.11 -34.30 -14.07
C LEU A 378 -1.19 -35.74 -13.55
N VAL A 379 -2.24 -36.00 -12.78
CA VAL A 379 -2.55 -37.33 -12.28
C VAL A 379 -3.92 -37.80 -12.76
N PRO A 380 -4.19 -39.12 -12.78
CA PRO A 380 -5.50 -39.63 -13.12
C PRO A 380 -6.59 -39.07 -12.21
N VAL A 381 -7.81 -38.96 -12.73
CA VAL A 381 -9.00 -38.53 -11.98
C VAL A 381 -9.17 -39.39 -10.72
N GLY A 382 -9.43 -38.75 -9.58
CA GLY A 382 -9.60 -39.41 -8.28
C GLY A 382 -8.29 -39.80 -7.57
N SER A 383 -7.14 -39.34 -8.05
CA SER A 383 -5.83 -39.63 -7.44
C SER A 383 -5.40 -38.59 -6.41
N LEU A 384 -5.95 -37.38 -6.45
CA LEU A 384 -5.68 -36.36 -5.44
C LEU A 384 -6.66 -36.53 -4.26
N PRO A 385 -6.21 -36.36 -3.01
CA PRO A 385 -7.12 -36.31 -1.89
C PRO A 385 -8.07 -35.13 -2.14
N VAL A 386 -9.35 -35.42 -2.31
CA VAL A 386 -10.38 -34.38 -2.41
C VAL A 386 -10.33 -33.60 -1.11
N ALA A 387 -9.82 -32.36 -1.15
CA ALA A 387 -9.77 -31.48 0.00
C ALA A 387 -11.15 -31.15 0.58
N GLY A 388 -12.25 -31.65 -0.01
CA GLY A 388 -13.63 -31.31 0.32
C GLY A 388 -14.54 -32.43 0.85
N GLY A 389 -14.07 -33.65 1.13
CA GLY A 389 -14.96 -34.75 1.56
C GLY A 389 -14.58 -35.40 2.88
N LEU A 390 -13.42 -36.06 2.90
CA LEU A 390 -12.95 -36.82 4.06
C LEU A 390 -12.48 -35.91 5.21
N GLY A 391 -11.90 -34.75 4.89
CA GLY A 391 -11.51 -33.75 5.90
C GLY A 391 -12.72 -33.17 6.64
N LEU A 392 -13.77 -32.80 5.89
CA LEU A 392 -15.06 -32.37 6.45
C LEU A 392 -15.78 -33.48 7.22
N ALA A 393 -15.74 -34.73 6.75
CA ALA A 393 -16.33 -35.87 7.45
C ALA A 393 -15.57 -36.22 8.76
N LEU A 394 -14.24 -36.12 8.76
CA LEU A 394 -13.41 -36.29 9.98
C LEU A 394 -13.64 -35.15 10.98
N LEU A 395 -13.74 -33.91 10.50
CA LEU A 395 -14.02 -32.74 11.36
C LEU A 395 -15.44 -32.83 11.94
N ALA A 396 -16.45 -33.14 11.11
CA ALA A 396 -17.83 -33.31 11.55
C ALA A 396 -17.98 -34.51 12.51
N GLY A 397 -17.28 -35.62 12.24
CA GLY A 397 -17.22 -36.77 13.13
C GLY A 397 -16.57 -36.44 14.48
N GLY A 398 -15.47 -35.68 14.47
CA GLY A 398 -14.80 -35.19 15.68
C GLY A 398 -15.68 -34.25 16.50
N CYS A 399 -16.36 -33.31 15.86
CA CYS A 399 -17.30 -32.38 16.50
C CYS A 399 -18.53 -33.10 17.08
N ALA A 400 -19.07 -34.11 16.39
CA ALA A 400 -20.20 -34.91 16.87
C ALA A 400 -19.84 -35.75 18.11
N LEU A 401 -18.62 -36.33 18.14
CA LEU A 401 -18.11 -37.07 19.29
C LEU A 401 -17.86 -36.16 20.51
N ALA A 402 -17.26 -34.99 20.31
CA ALA A 402 -17.05 -33.99 21.36
C ALA A 402 -18.37 -33.50 21.96
N GLY A 403 -19.38 -33.23 21.12
CA GLY A 403 -20.73 -32.86 21.53
C GLY A 403 -21.44 -33.96 22.34
N ALA A 404 -21.35 -35.22 21.91
CA ALA A 404 -21.95 -36.35 22.62
C ALA A 404 -21.31 -36.61 24.00
N VAL A 405 -19.99 -36.43 24.12
CA VAL A 405 -19.27 -36.55 25.40
C VAL A 405 -19.58 -35.38 26.34
N GLY A 406 -19.70 -34.15 25.81
CA GLY A 406 -20.08 -32.96 26.59
C GLY A 406 -21.51 -33.03 27.16
N ILE A 407 -22.46 -33.58 26.38
CA ILE A 407 -23.86 -33.74 26.82
C ILE A 407 -23.99 -34.85 27.88
N ARG A 408 -23.22 -35.95 27.77
CA ARG A 408 -23.24 -37.02 28.79
C ARG A 408 -22.64 -36.61 30.13
N ARG A 409 -21.77 -35.60 30.18
CA ARG A 409 -21.20 -35.06 31.43
C ARG A 409 -22.10 -34.06 32.15
N ARG A 410 -23.24 -33.67 31.56
CA ARG A 410 -24.24 -32.76 32.16
C ARG A 410 -25.54 -33.45 32.60
N LYS A 411 -25.53 -34.78 32.78
CA LYS A 411 -26.60 -35.52 33.44
C LYS A 411 -26.12 -36.09 34.77
#